data_AF-A0A3N5KKH2-F1
#
_entry.id   AF-A0A3N5KKH2-F1
#
_cell.length_a   1.000
_cell.length_b   1.000
_cell.length_c   1.000
_cell.angle_alpha   90.00
_cell.angle_beta   90.00
_cell.angle_gamma   90.00
#
_symmetry.space_group_name_H-M   'P 1'
#
loop_
_entity.id
_entity.type
_entity.pdbx_description
1 polymer ?
#
loop_
_entity_poly.entity_id
_entity_poly.type
_entity_poly.pdbx_seq_one_letter_code
_entity_poly.pdbx_strand_id
1 'polypeptide(L)'
;MDARKTTLKEKEALALVKDVDEIYASKGKQVVHLDLKKVTPDKAALLGLLLGPTGNLRAPTLRKGRTLLVGFDETAYAKVLK
;
A
#
# COMPACT_ATOMS: atom_id res chain seq x y z
N MET A 1 -24.61 -3.71 -3.25
CA MET A 1 -23.44 -3.07 -3.90
C MET A 1 -23.25 -1.70 -3.26
N ASP A 2 -22.48 -1.63 -2.18
CA ASP A 2 -22.33 -0.46 -1.32
C ASP A 2 -21.33 0.56 -1.90
N ALA A 3 -21.81 1.44 -2.78
CA ALA A 3 -21.00 2.48 -3.44
C ALA A 3 -20.32 3.48 -2.48
N ARG A 4 -20.78 3.58 -1.21
CA ARG A 4 -20.18 4.48 -0.22
C ARG A 4 -18.92 3.92 0.44
N LYS A 5 -18.76 2.59 0.51
CA LYS A 5 -17.63 1.94 1.18
C LYS A 5 -16.37 1.91 0.32
N THR A 6 -16.51 1.90 -1.01
CA THR A 6 -15.35 1.88 -1.92
C THR A 6 -14.63 3.23 -1.93
N THR A 7 -15.39 4.33 -2.04
CA THR A 7 -14.82 5.68 -2.13
C THR A 7 -14.04 6.11 -0.88
N LEU A 8 -14.48 5.68 0.31
CA LEU A 8 -13.76 5.99 1.55
C LEU A 8 -12.39 5.29 1.57
N LYS A 9 -12.35 4.01 1.21
CA LYS A 9 -11.11 3.20 1.16
C LYS A 9 -10.13 3.70 0.13
N GLU A 10 -10.62 4.11 -1.04
CA GLU A 10 -9.78 4.72 -2.08
C GLU A 10 -9.15 6.02 -1.58
N LYS A 11 -9.95 6.89 -0.94
CA LYS A 11 -9.43 8.14 -0.36
C LYS A 11 -8.42 7.90 0.75
N GLU A 12 -8.68 6.95 1.64
CA GLU A 12 -7.75 6.57 2.71
C GLU A 12 -6.45 6.00 2.15
N ALA A 13 -6.54 5.08 1.19
CA ALA A 13 -5.38 4.54 0.50
C ALA A 13 -4.58 5.67 -0.17
N LEU A 14 -5.24 6.54 -0.92
CA LEU A 14 -4.60 7.68 -1.60
C LEU A 14 -3.93 8.65 -0.62
N ALA A 15 -4.58 8.91 0.53
CA ALA A 15 -4.04 9.77 1.57
C ALA A 15 -2.78 9.15 2.20
N LEU A 16 -2.74 7.83 2.37
CA LEU A 16 -1.54 7.12 2.83
C LEU A 16 -0.41 7.19 1.80
N VAL A 17 -0.71 7.14 0.50
CA VAL A 17 0.33 7.20 -0.55
C VAL A 17 0.88 8.60 -0.78
N LYS A 18 0.07 9.63 -0.53
CA LYS A 18 0.41 11.01 -0.92
C LYS A 18 1.67 11.56 -0.24
N ASP A 19 2.02 11.01 0.92
CA ASP A 19 3.10 11.52 1.78
C ASP A 19 4.21 10.47 2.00
N VAL A 20 4.25 9.44 1.16
CA VAL A 20 5.26 8.38 1.20
C VAL A 20 6.07 8.36 -0.09
N ASP A 21 7.33 7.95 0.05
CA ASP A 21 8.32 7.84 -1.02
C ASP A 21 8.48 6.38 -1.49
N GLU A 22 8.16 5.43 -0.61
CA GLU A 22 8.35 4.00 -0.83
C GLU A 22 7.13 3.21 -0.34
N ILE A 23 6.73 2.21 -1.11
CA ILE A 23 5.62 1.31 -0.77
C ILE A 23 6.08 -0.13 -0.88
N TYR A 24 5.83 -0.89 0.17
CA TYR A 24 6.05 -2.33 0.24
C TYR A 24 4.69 -3.01 0.36
N ALA A 25 4.25 -3.72 -0.68
CA ALA A 25 2.99 -4.43 -0.69
C ALA A 25 3.20 -5.95 -0.73
N SER A 26 2.72 -6.66 0.28
CA SER A 26 2.85 -8.10 0.42
C SER A 26 1.67 -8.82 -0.22
N LYS A 27 1.86 -9.37 -1.43
CA LYS A 27 0.87 -10.17 -2.16
C LYS A 27 1.10 -11.67 -1.86
N GLY A 28 0.69 -12.10 -0.68
CA GLY A 28 0.87 -13.49 -0.24
C GLY A 28 2.34 -13.75 0.10
N LYS A 29 3.00 -14.65 -0.64
CA LYS A 29 4.45 -14.92 -0.50
C LYS A 29 5.35 -13.94 -1.26
N GLN A 30 4.79 -13.06 -2.09
CA GLN A 30 5.57 -12.12 -2.88
C GLN A 30 5.47 -10.72 -2.30
N VAL A 31 6.59 -10.02 -2.22
CA VAL A 31 6.66 -8.60 -1.86
C VAL A 31 6.87 -7.80 -3.12
N VAL A 32 6.03 -6.80 -3.32
CA VAL A 32 6.19 -5.79 -4.37
C VAL A 32 6.71 -4.53 -3.72
N HIS A 33 7.91 -4.12 -4.10
CA HIS A 33 8.52 -2.87 -3.70
C HIS A 33 8.33 -1.83 -4.80
N LEU A 34 7.80 -0.66 -4.43
CA LEU A 34 7.65 0.48 -5.32
C LEU A 34 8.30 1.72 -4.72
N ASP A 35 9.31 2.21 -5.40
CA ASP A 35 9.90 3.53 -5.16
C ASP A 35 9.11 4.59 -5.93
N LEU A 36 8.27 5.38 -5.24
CA LEU A 36 7.57 6.53 -5.83
C LEU A 36 8.55 7.61 -6.31
N LYS A 37 9.77 7.63 -5.76
CA LYS A 37 10.87 8.49 -6.20
C LYS A 37 11.45 8.14 -7.56
N LYS A 38 11.45 6.85 -7.93
CA LYS A 38 12.06 6.36 -9.18
C LYS A 38 11.02 6.10 -10.26
N VAL A 39 9.86 5.63 -9.84
CA VAL A 39 8.75 5.28 -10.72
C VAL A 39 7.52 5.95 -10.16
N THR A 40 6.78 6.66 -11.00
CA THR A 40 5.48 7.22 -10.63
C THR A 40 4.40 6.25 -11.14
N PRO A 41 4.02 5.22 -10.36
CA PRO A 41 2.98 4.29 -10.75
C PRO A 41 1.64 5.03 -10.86
N ASP A 42 0.82 4.59 -11.82
CA ASP A 42 -0.56 5.04 -11.93
C ASP A 42 -1.34 4.83 -10.63
N LYS A 43 -2.26 5.75 -10.34
CA LYS A 43 -3.19 5.63 -9.22
C LYS A 43 -3.90 4.27 -9.21
N ALA A 44 -4.26 3.75 -10.37
CA ALA A 44 -4.92 2.45 -10.50
C ALA A 44 -4.01 1.30 -10.06
N ALA A 45 -2.72 1.35 -10.40
CA ALA A 45 -1.74 0.34 -9.97
C ALA A 45 -1.51 0.40 -8.46
N LEU A 46 -1.37 1.61 -7.91
CA LEU A 46 -1.26 1.84 -6.47
C LEU A 46 -2.48 1.31 -5.73
N LEU A 47 -3.67 1.71 -6.16
CA LEU A 47 -4.92 1.23 -5.58
C LEU A 47 -5.04 -0.29 -5.70
N GLY A 48 -4.59 -0.92 -6.78
CA GLY A 48 -4.56 -2.39 -6.91
C GLY A 48 -3.55 -3.10 -6.00
N LEU A 49 -2.54 -2.39 -5.51
CA LEU A 49 -1.59 -2.89 -4.52
C LEU A 49 -2.07 -2.68 -3.08
N LEU A 50 -2.69 -1.52 -2.83
CA LEU A 50 -3.26 -1.12 -1.54
C LEU A 50 -4.59 -1.82 -1.23
N LEU A 51 -5.42 -1.98 -2.25
CA LEU A 51 -6.69 -2.67 -2.20
C LEU A 51 -6.46 -4.12 -2.63
N GLY A 52 -6.87 -5.06 -1.79
CA GLY A 52 -6.86 -6.47 -2.13
C GLY A 52 -7.86 -6.81 -3.25
N PRO A 53 -7.88 -8.08 -3.71
CA PRO A 53 -8.81 -8.56 -4.74
C PRO A 53 -10.30 -8.36 -4.38
N THR A 54 -10.60 -8.20 -3.09
CA THR A 54 -11.94 -7.92 -2.56
C THR A 54 -12.26 -6.43 -2.45
N GLY A 55 -11.36 -5.53 -2.89
CA GLY A 55 -11.53 -4.07 -2.77
C GLY A 55 -11.42 -3.56 -1.33
N ASN A 56 -10.91 -4.37 -0.40
CA ASN A 56 -10.60 -3.96 0.96
C ASN A 56 -9.16 -3.51 1.06
N LEU A 57 -8.90 -2.47 1.87
CA LEU A 57 -7.55 -2.07 2.22
C LEU A 57 -6.82 -3.28 2.80
N ARG A 58 -5.66 -3.59 2.23
CA ARG A 58 -4.91 -4.79 2.59
C ARG A 58 -4.23 -4.58 3.93
N ALA A 59 -4.83 -5.13 4.98
CA ALA A 59 -4.28 -5.11 6.32
C ALA A 59 -3.18 -6.18 6.49
N PRO A 60 -2.19 -5.97 7.37
CA PRO A 60 -1.90 -4.75 8.15
C PRO A 60 -1.26 -3.66 7.29
N THR A 61 -1.68 -2.40 7.43
CA THR A 61 -1.00 -1.24 6.85
C THR A 61 -0.17 -0.53 7.92
N LEU A 62 1.14 -0.43 7.72
CA LEU A 62 2.06 0.23 8.63
C LEU A 62 2.77 1.36 7.90
N ARG A 63 2.69 2.58 8.44
CA ARG A 63 3.43 3.72 7.92
C ARG A 63 4.59 4.04 8.87
N LYS A 64 5.83 3.96 8.38
CA LYS A 64 7.03 4.42 9.12
C LYS A 64 7.62 5.61 8.36
N GLY A 65 7.34 6.82 8.84
CA GLY A 65 7.79 8.06 8.19
C GLY A 65 7.22 8.21 6.77
N ARG A 66 8.12 8.14 5.77
CA ARG A 66 7.80 8.19 4.34
C ARG A 66 7.76 6.81 3.68
N THR A 67 7.77 5.73 4.44
CA THR A 67 7.66 4.37 3.91
C THR A 67 6.32 3.77 4.33
N LEU A 68 5.56 3.25 3.36
CA LEU A 68 4.28 2.56 3.59
C LEU A 68 4.46 1.07 3.39
N LEU A 69 4.14 0.27 4.41
CA LEU A 69 4.02 -1.17 4.31
C LEU A 69 2.55 -1.55 4.27
N VAL A 70 2.20 -2.45 3.38
CA VAL A 70 0.84 -2.91 3.11
C VAL A 70 0.86 -4.43 3.09
N GLY A 71 0.21 -5.04 4.06
CA GLY A 71 0.35 -6.45 4.37
C GLY A 71 1.49 -6.73 5.34
N PHE A 72 1.63 -8.00 5.70
CA PHE A 72 2.68 -8.49 6.57
C PHE A 72 3.76 -9.17 5.72
N ASP A 73 5.00 -8.71 5.85
CA ASP A 73 6.18 -9.41 5.33
C ASP A 73 7.38 -9.15 6.23
N GLU A 74 8.01 -10.21 6.70
CA GLU A 74 9.13 -10.13 7.65
C GLU A 74 10.36 -9.43 7.06
N THR A 75 10.61 -9.58 5.76
CA THR A 75 11.79 -8.99 5.10
C THR A 75 11.62 -7.48 4.94
N ALA A 76 10.44 -7.03 4.51
CA ALA A 76 10.11 -5.62 4.40
C ALA A 76 10.06 -4.96 5.78
N TYR A 77 9.46 -5.62 6.77
CA TYR A 77 9.49 -5.14 8.15
C TYR A 77 10.91 -5.06 8.68
N ALA A 78 11.76 -6.08 8.50
CA ALA A 78 13.15 -6.04 8.95
C ALA A 78 13.99 -4.93 8.27
N LYS A 79 13.74 -4.62 7.00
CA LYS A 79 14.39 -3.50 6.30
C LYS A 79 13.93 -2.15 6.83
N VAL A 80 12.64 -1.99 7.09
CA VAL A 80 12.06 -0.71 7.49
C VAL A 80 12.20 -0.46 8.98
N LEU A 81 12.12 -1.49 9.84
CA LEU A 81 12.22 -1.39 11.30
C LEU A 81 13.66 -1.35 11.83
N LYS A 82 14.67 -1.64 11.01
CA LYS A 82 16.08 -1.36 11.33
C LYS A 82 16.32 0.14 11.55
#